data_AF-A0A2E7LTY0-F1
#
_entry.id   AF-A0A2E7LTY0-F1
#
_cell.length_a   1.000
_cell.length_b   1.000
_cell.length_c   1.000
_cell.angle_alpha   90.00
_cell.angle_beta   90.00
_cell.angle_gamma   90.00
#
_symmetry.space_group_name_H-M   'P 1'
#
loop_
_entity.id
_entity.type
_entity.pdbx_description
1 polymer ?
#
loop_
_entity_poly.entity_id
_entity_poly.type
_entity_poly.pdbx_seq_one_letter_code
_entity_poly.pdbx_strand_id
1 'polypeptide(L)' 'MENKFIKIECGSCKKTMTVFERASTKEINCNSCNERIAISTGGKIKLINSKLIN' A
#
# COMPACT_ATOMS: atom_id res chain seq x y z
N MET A 1 -20.10 -2.02 1.01
CA MET A 1 -18.71 -1.51 0.92
C MET A 1 -17.79 -2.71 0.98
N GLU A 2 -17.06 -2.99 -0.09
CA GLU A 2 -16.25 -4.22 -0.18
C GLU A 2 -14.83 -3.99 0.33
N ASN A 3 -14.39 -4.87 1.22
CA ASN A 3 -13.02 -4.93 1.68
C ASN A 3 -12.24 -5.82 0.70
N LYS A 4 -11.34 -5.24 -0.09
CA LYS A 4 -10.59 -5.98 -1.12
C LYS A 4 -9.08 -5.83 -0.96
N PHE A 5 -8.37 -6.80 -1.52
CA PHE A 5 -6.94 -6.70 -1.76
C PHE A 5 -6.72 -5.89 -3.03
N ILE A 6 -5.76 -4.96 -2.95
CA ILE A 6 -5.35 -4.11 -4.07
C ILE A 6 -3.88 -4.38 -4.38
N LYS A 7 -3.53 -4.35 -5.67
CA LYS A 7 -2.13 -4.38 -6.09
C LYS A 7 -1.62 -2.96 -6.21
N ILE A 8 -0.43 -2.72 -5.67
CA ILE A 8 0.26 -1.44 -5.72
C ILE A 8 1.69 -1.64 -6.22
N GLU A 9 2.22 -0.64 -6.92
CA GLU A 9 3.62 -0.56 -7.34
C GLU A 9 4.34 0.48 -6.48
N CYS A 10 5.48 0.11 -5.91
CA CYS A 10 6.34 1.02 -5.16
C CYS A 10 7.02 2.03 -6.10
N GLY A 11 6.99 3.32 -5.75
CA GLY A 11 7.63 4.38 -6.53
C GLY A 11 9.15 4.30 -6.57
N SER A 12 9.79 3.82 -5.49
CA SER A 12 11.26 3.76 -5.39
C SER A 12 11.86 2.58 -6.16
N CYS A 13 11.41 1.34 -5.91
CA CYS A 13 12.00 0.13 -6.49
C CYS A 13 11.18 -0.51 -7.61
N LYS A 14 10.01 0.06 -7.95
CA LYS A 14 9.07 -0.48 -8.95
C LYS A 14 8.55 -1.89 -8.67
N LYS A 15 8.75 -2.41 -7.45
CA LYS A 15 8.23 -3.70 -7.04
C LYS A 15 6.72 -3.62 -6.83
N THR A 16 6.00 -4.60 -7.35
CA THR A 16 4.56 -4.77 -7.15
C THR A 16 4.28 -5.58 -5.89
N MET A 17 3.27 -5.20 -5.13
CA MET A 17 2.80 -5.96 -3.96
C MET A 17 1.29 -5.84 -3.78
N THR A 18 0.73 -6.82 -3.09
CA THR A 18 -0.70 -6.84 -2.75
C THR A 18 -0.87 -6.39 -1.32
N VAL A 19 -1.71 -5.38 -1.10
CA VAL A 19 -2.03 -4.84 0.22
C VAL A 19 -3.53 -4.83 0.43
N PHE A 20 -3.96 -4.90 1.68
CA PHE A 20 -5.38 -4.80 2.03
C PHE A 20 -5.80 -3.33 2.03
N GLU A 21 -6.86 -2.96 1.31
CA GLU A 21 -7.29 -1.57 1.13
C GLU A 21 -7.59 -0.86 2.47
N ARG A 22 -7.92 -1.61 3.52
CA ARG A 22 -8.25 -1.11 4.86
C ARG A 22 -7.36 -1.70 5.95
N ALA A 23 -6.07 -1.83 5.66
CA ALA A 23 -5.12 -2.31 6.66
C ALA A 23 -5.10 -1.40 7.90
N SER A 24 -5.18 -2.00 9.09
CA SER A 24 -5.10 -1.28 10.38
C SER A 24 -3.66 -0.97 10.80
N THR A 25 -2.67 -1.48 10.05
CA THR A 25 -1.25 -1.24 10.33
C THR A 25 -0.93 0.23 10.10
N LYS A 26 -0.32 0.88 11.10
CA LYS A 26 0.03 2.31 11.06
C LYS A 26 0.78 2.69 9.77
N GLU A 27 1.74 1.86 9.38
CA GLU A 27 2.62 2.09 8.23
C GLU A 27 2.77 0.80 7.43
N ILE A 28 2.75 0.94 6.11
CA ILE A 28 2.93 -0.16 5.17
C ILE A 28 4.19 0.16 4.39
N ASN A 29 5.18 -0.72 4.51
CA ASN A 29 6.49 -0.56 3.91
C ASN A 29 6.65 -1.52 2.72
N CYS A 30 7.52 -1.14 1.79
CA CYS A 30 7.85 -1.99 0.66
C CYS A 30 8.69 -3.18 1.11
N ASN A 31 8.28 -4.41 0.78
CA ASN A 31 9.05 -5.63 1.10
C ASN A 31 10.43 -5.72 0.45
N SER A 32 10.74 -4.87 -0.55
CA SER A 32 12.02 -4.92 -1.27
C SER A 32 13.01 -3.85 -0.84
N CYS A 33 12.54 -2.62 -0.59
CA CYS A 33 13.41 -1.49 -0.27
C CYS A 33 13.10 -0.83 1.08
N ASN A 34 12.16 -1.39 1.85
CA ASN A 34 11.68 -0.87 3.14
C ASN A 34 11.12 0.57 3.13
N GLU A 35 10.95 1.17 1.95
CA GLU A 35 10.34 2.49 1.79
C GLU A 35 8.89 2.49 2.29
N ARG A 36 8.46 3.58 2.94
CA ARG A 36 7.07 3.74 3.35
C ARG A 36 6.21 4.04 2.12
N ILE A 37 5.28 3.14 1.80
CA ILE A 37 4.46 3.21 0.58
C ILE A 37 3.00 3.58 0.83
N ALA A 38 2.46 3.26 2.02
CA ALA A 38 1.11 3.62 2.42
C ALA A 38 0.97 3.75 3.94
N ILE A 39 -0.08 4.44 4.40
CA ILE A 39 -0.42 4.60 5.82
C ILE A 39 -1.89 4.29 6.07
N SER A 40 -2.21 3.78 7.26
CA SER A 40 -3.60 3.63 7.68
C SER A 40 -4.18 4.98 8.12
N THR A 41 -5.45 5.21 7.80
CA THR A 41 -6.18 6.44 8.14
C THR A 41 -7.43 6.16 8.99
N GLY A 42 -7.59 4.95 9.52
CA GLY A 42 -8.83 4.48 10.15
C GLY A 42 -9.92 4.07 9.14
N GLY A 43 -9.67 4.27 7.84
CA GLY A 43 -10.50 3.83 6.74
C GLY A 43 -9.66 3.18 5.64
N LYS A 44 -9.80 3.68 4.40
CA LYS A 44 -8.92 3.24 3.30
C LYS A 44 -7.50 3.73 3.53
N ILE A 45 -6.52 2.89 3.24
CA ILE A 45 -5.12 3.27 3.30
C ILE A 45 -4.86 4.44 2.34
N LYS A 46 -4.00 5.37 2.76
CA LYS A 46 -3.51 6.44 1.90
C LYS A 46 -2.17 6.03 1.30
N LEU A 47 -2.10 5.98 -0.03
CA LEU A 47 -0.84 5.77 -0.75
C LEU A 47 0.05 7.02 -0.64
N ILE A 48 1.34 6.84 -0.42
CA ILE A 48 2.33 7.93 -0.31
C ILE A 48 3.27 7.88 -1.52
N ASN A 49 4.19 6.92 -1.53
CA ASN A 49 5.13 6.71 -2.63
C ASN A 49 4.84 5.40 -3.36
N SER A 50 3.57 5.23 -3.74
CA SER A 50 3.11 4.07 -4.51
C SER A 50 1.89 4.42 -5.36
N LYS A 51 1.65 3.62 -6.38
CA LYS A 51 0.48 3.75 -7.26
C LYS A 51 -0.32 2.45 -7.31
N LEU A 52 -1.64 2.57 -7.40
CA LEU A 52 -2.51 1.44 -7.65
C LEU A 52 -2.27 0.92 -9.07
N ILE A 53 -2.16 -0.40 -9.20
CA ILE A 53 -2.10 -1.09 -10.49
C ILE A 53 -3.24 -2.10 -10.52
N ASN A 54 -4.02 -2.08 -11.60
CA ASN A 54 -5.21 -2.91 -11.76
C ASN A 54 -4.87 -4.21 -12.49
#